data_AF-A0A9E1TNI5-F1
#
_entry.id   AF-A0A9E1TNI5-F1
#
_cell.length_a   1.000
_cell.length_b   1.000
_cell.length_c   1.000
_cell.angle_alpha   90.00
_cell.angle_beta   90.00
_cell.angle_gamma   90.00
#
_symmetry.space_group_name_H-M   'P 1'
#
loop_
_entity.id
_entity.type
_entity.pdbx_description
1 polymer ?
#
loop_
_entity_poly.entity_id
_entity_poly.type
_entity_poly.pdbx_seq_one_letter_code
_entity_poly.pdbx_strand_id
1 'polypeptide(L)' 'VMYLGQIVELGSREQVFRDPRHSYTKRLLGAVPIADPRQRTERPLITGEIPSPVWPAGEGPDLVTHTEVEPGHLVAQE' A
#
# COMPACT_ATOMS: atom_id res chain seq x y z
N VAL A 1 2.86 3.70 4.87
CA VAL A 1 2.87 2.47 4.05
C VAL A 1 3.95 2.63 2.99
N MET A 2 4.79 1.61 2.81
CA MET A 2 5.93 1.65 1.89
C MET A 2 5.82 0.53 0.86
N TYR A 3 6.21 0.80 -0.38
CA TYR A 3 6.31 -0.17 -1.46
C TYR A 3 7.56 0.13 -2.30
N LEU A 4 8.37 -0.89 -2.58
CA LEU A 4 9.62 -0.78 -3.37
C LEU A 4 10.53 0.39 -2.94
N GLY A 5 10.67 0.58 -1.62
CA GLY A 5 11.53 1.63 -1.05
C GLY A 5 10.91 3.02 -1.04
N GLN A 6 9.65 3.19 -1.48
CA GLN A 6 8.97 4.48 -1.55
C GLN A 6 7.76 4.52 -0.62
N ILE A 7 7.55 5.66 0.04
CA ILE A 7 6.34 5.88 0.84
C ILE A 7 5.18 6.06 -0.13
N VAL A 8 4.24 5.13 -0.15
CA VAL A 8 3.09 5.21 -1.07
C VAL A 8 1.85 5.82 -0.41
N GLU A 9 1.77 5.77 0.91
CA GLU A 9 0.68 6.35 1.67
C GLU A 9 1.13 6.68 3.09
N LEU A 10 0.87 7.89 3.56
CA LEU A 10 1.21 8.38 4.88
C LEU A 10 0.00 9.09 5.47
N GLY A 11 -0.36 8.77 6.70
CA GLY A 11 -1.49 9.38 7.38
C GLY A 11 -1.64 8.81 8.78
N SER A 12 -2.62 9.32 9.52
CA SER A 12 -2.99 8.73 10.80
C SER A 12 -3.44 7.27 10.63
N ARG A 13 -3.38 6.49 11.70
CA ARG A 13 -3.91 5.11 11.72
C ARG A 13 -5.37 5.08 11.26
N GLU A 14 -6.18 6.03 11.73
CA GLU A 14 -7.61 6.11 11.40
C GLU A 14 -7.80 6.27 9.89
N GLN A 15 -7.09 7.23 9.28
CA GLN A 15 -7.15 7.51 7.84
C GLN A 15 -6.75 6.30 7.01
N VAL A 16 -5.59 5.70 7.29
CA VAL A 16 -5.05 4.58 6.50
C VAL A 16 -5.93 3.33 6.61
N PHE A 17 -6.53 3.05 7.77
CA PHE A 17 -7.37 1.86 7.94
C PHE A 17 -8.80 2.06 7.42
N ARG A 18 -9.35 3.27 7.56
CA ARG A 18 -10.76 3.54 7.25
C ARG A 18 -10.98 3.94 5.80
N ASP A 19 -10.05 4.69 5.22
CA ASP A 19 -10.11 5.13 3.82
C ASP A 19 -8.73 5.01 3.14
N PRO A 20 -8.18 3.78 3.01
CA PRO A 20 -6.94 3.56 2.29
C PRO A 20 -7.10 4.02 0.84
N ARG A 21 -6.21 4.88 0.35
CA ARG A 21 -6.31 5.43 -1.01
C ARG A 21 -5.46 4.69 -2.03
N HIS A 22 -4.21 4.37 -1.70
CA HIS A 22 -3.28 3.74 -2.63
C HIS A 22 -3.65 2.26 -2.88
N SER A 23 -3.58 1.79 -4.13
CA SER A 23 -3.97 0.42 -4.49
C SER A 23 -3.20 -0.65 -3.71
N TYR A 24 -1.92 -0.40 -3.46
CA TYR A 24 -1.10 -1.29 -2.64
C TYR A 24 -1.57 -1.38 -1.19
N THR A 25 -1.91 -0.25 -0.56
CA THR A 25 -2.46 -0.23 0.80
C THR A 25 -3.79 -0.99 0.88
N LYS A 26 -4.68 -0.78 -0.10
CA LYS A 26 -5.96 -1.51 -0.21
C LYS A 26 -5.73 -3.03 -0.30
N ARG A 27 -4.77 -3.46 -1.11
CA ARG A 27 -4.39 -4.89 -1.24
C ARG A 27 -3.90 -5.45 0.10
N LEU A 28 -3.00 -4.75 0.79
CA LEU A 28 -2.49 -5.17 2.10
C LEU A 28 -3.61 -5.32 3.15
N LEU A 29 -4.49 -4.33 3.24
CA LEU A 29 -5.61 -4.36 4.19
C LEU A 29 -6.63 -5.44 3.83
N GLY A 30 -6.89 -5.65 2.54
CA GLY A 30 -7.75 -6.74 2.06
C GLY A 30 -7.23 -8.13 2.41
N ALA A 31 -5.91 -8.30 2.51
CA ALA A 31 -5.28 -9.56 2.89
C ALA A 31 -5.40 -9.90 4.40
N VAL A 32 -5.82 -8.95 5.26
CA VAL A 32 -5.96 -9.19 6.70
C VAL A 32 -7.12 -10.16 6.97
N PRO A 33 -6.88 -11.35 7.56
CA PRO A 33 -7.93 -12.34 7.75
C PRO A 33 -8.98 -11.88 8.77
N ILE A 34 -10.23 -12.33 8.58
CA ILE A 34 -11.25 -12.21 9.63
C ILE A 34 -10.92 -13.24 10.71
N ALA A 35 -10.90 -12.80 11.98
CA ALA A 35 -10.57 -13.65 13.10
C ALA A 35 -11.61 -14.77 13.34
N ASP A 36 -12.89 -14.54 13.02
CA ASP A 36 -13.93 -15.57 13.12
C ASP A 36 -13.76 -16.60 12.00
N PRO A 37 -13.42 -17.87 12.32
CA PRO A 37 -13.19 -18.92 11.33
C PRO A 37 -14.45 -19.28 10.54
N ARG A 38 -15.66 -18.96 11.03
CA ARG A 38 -16.93 -19.17 10.33
C ARG A 38 -17.18 -18.15 9.23
N GLN A 39 -16.46 -17.02 9.26
CA GLN A 39 -16.55 -15.94 8.29
C GLN A 39 -15.38 -15.97 7.29
N ARG A 40 -14.78 -17.15 7.09
CA ARG A 40 -13.65 -17.31 6.19
C ARG A 40 -14.11 -17.21 4.74
N THR A 41 -14.05 -16.00 4.19
CA THR A 41 -14.27 -15.75 2.76
C THR A 41 -13.01 -16.09 1.95
N GLU A 42 -13.18 -16.61 0.74
CA GLU A 42 -12.10 -16.66 -0.25
C GLU A 42 -11.72 -15.22 -0.63
N ARG A 43 -10.57 -14.76 -0.16
CA ARG A 43 -10.04 -13.44 -0.49
C ARG A 43 -8.96 -13.61 -1.55
N PRO A 44 -8.88 -12.70 -2.55
CA PRO A 44 -7.76 -12.71 -3.46
C PRO A 44 -6.50 -12.51 -2.64
N LEU A 45 -5.70 -13.57 -2.53
CA LEU A 45 -4.34 -13.44 -2.05
C LEU A 45 -3.62 -12.47 -2.98
N ILE A 46 -2.76 -11.62 -2.41
CA ILE A 46 -1.82 -10.87 -3.23
C ILE A 46 -0.94 -11.92 -3.91
N THR A 47 -1.27 -12.24 -5.15
CA THR A 47 -0.58 -13.22 -5.97
C THR A 47 0.31 -12.46 -6.94
N GLY A 48 1.57 -12.86 -7.02
CA GLY A 48 2.61 -12.17 -7.79
C GLY A 48 3.91 -12.04 -7.00
N GLU A 49 5.02 -12.10 -7.71
CA GLU A 49 6.33 -11.82 -7.12
C GLU A 49 6.44 -10.34 -6.75
N ILE A 50 7.02 -10.05 -5.59
CA ILE A 50 7.36 -8.67 -5.22
C ILE A 50 8.59 -8.28 -6.05
N PRO A 51 8.55 -7.19 -6.84
CA PRO A 51 9.71 -6.76 -7.61
C PRO A 51 10.91 -6.48 -6.70
N SER A 52 12.12 -6.67 -7.23
CA SER A 52 13.33 -6.29 -6.52
C SER A 52 13.38 -4.76 -6.38
N PRO A 53 13.61 -4.22 -5.16
CA PRO A 53 13.89 -2.80 -4.97
C PRO A 53 15.36 -2.44 -5.28
N VAL A 54 16.18 -3.40 -5.72
CA VAL A 54 17.59 -3.20 -6.05
C VAL A 54 17.74 -2.86 -7.53
N TRP A 55 18.44 -1.77 -7.80
CA TRP A 55 18.68 -1.22 -9.14
C TRP A 55 20.16 -1.31 -9.52
N PRO A 56 20.49 -1.39 -10.81
CA PRO A 56 21.86 -1.19 -11.30
C PRO A 56 22.43 0.18 -10.90
N ALA A 57 23.76 0.29 -10.90
CA ALA A 57 24.42 1.55 -10.59
C ALA A 57 24.09 2.63 -11.62
N GLY A 58 23.61 3.78 -11.14
CA GLY A 58 23.17 4.89 -12.00
C GLY A 58 21.70 4.83 -12.40
N GLU A 59 20.99 3.77 -12.04
CA GLU A 59 19.55 3.62 -12.24
C GLU A 59 18.80 3.74 -10.91
N GLY A 60 17.50 4.01 -10.99
CA GLY A 60 16.63 4.09 -9.84
C GLY A 60 15.17 4.23 -10.26
N PRO A 61 14.23 4.07 -9.32
CA PRO A 61 12.83 4.29 -9.62
C PRO A 61 12.56 5.78 -9.83
N ASP A 62 11.56 6.09 -10.64
CA ASP A 62 10.97 7.42 -10.63
C ASP A 62 10.42 7.72 -9.22
N LEU A 63 10.78 8.88 -8.67
CA LEU A 63 10.33 9.25 -7.33
C LEU A 63 8.83 9.55 -7.34
N VAL A 64 8.09 8.85 -6.47
CA VAL A 64 6.66 9.08 -6.31
C VAL A 64 6.39 10.52 -5.85
N THR A 65 5.39 11.14 -6.47
CA THR A 65 4.87 12.45 -6.05
C THR A 65 3.65 12.24 -5.17
N HIS A 66 3.61 12.89 -4.01
CA HIS A 66 2.48 12.81 -3.09
C HIS A 66 1.44 13.88 -3.37
N THR A 67 0.17 13.51 -3.21
CA THR A 67 -0.95 14.43 -3.11
C THR A 67 -1.56 14.31 -1.72
N GLU A 68 -1.89 15.46 -1.11
CA GLU A 68 -2.64 15.50 0.14
C GLU A 68 -4.13 15.36 -0.16
N VAL A 69 -4.72 14.23 0.23
CA VAL A 69 -6.15 13.93 -0.02
C VAL A 69 -7.05 14.41 1.11
N GLU A 70 -6.48 14.48 2.31
CA GLU A 70 -7.06 15.03 3.54
C GLU A 70 -5.90 15.59 4.39
N PRO A 71 -6.15 16.49 5.37
CA PRO A 71 -5.09 17.02 6.20
C PRO A 71 -4.23 15.93 6.84
N GLY A 72 -2.94 15.95 6.54
CA GLY A 72 -1.95 14.97 6.99
C GLY A 72 -2.04 13.59 6.33
N HIS A 73 -2.91 13.38 5.34
CA HIS A 73 -3.03 12.15 4.56
C HIS A 73 -2.45 12.36 3.15
N LEU A 74 -1.22 11.89 2.97
CA LEU A 74 -0.46 11.97 1.74
C LEU A 74 -0.51 10.62 1.01
N VAL A 75 -0.81 10.65 -0.28
CA VAL A 75 -0.95 9.47 -1.13
C VAL A 75 -0.09 9.66 -2.37
N ALA A 76 0.75 8.69 -2.69
CA ALA A 76 1.51 8.69 -3.94
C ALA A 76 0.55 8.64 -5.14
N GLN A 77 0.84 9.43 -6.17
CA GLN A 77 0.16 9.35 -7.46
C GLN A 77 0.51 8.03 -8.14
N GLU A 78 -0.51 7.36 -8.71
CA GLU A 78 -0.37 6.11 -9.46
C GLU A 78 -0.21 6.36 -10.96
#